data_AF-A0A3X3A4F0-F1
#
_entry.id   AF-A0A3X3A4F0-F1
#
_cell.length_a   1.000
_cell.length_b   1.000
_cell.length_c   1.000
_cell.angle_alpha   90.00
_cell.angle_beta   90.00
_cell.angle_gamma   90.00
#
_symmetry.space_group_name_H-M   'P 1'
#
loop_
_entity.id
_entity.type
_entity.pdbx_description
1 polymer ?
#
loop_
_entity_poly.entity_id
_entity_poly.type
_entity_poly.pdbx_seq_one_letter_code
_entity_poly.pdbx_strand_id
1 'polypeptide(L)'
;MNTAKHVLCCAAIASVLISTSGIAASQLSAQGANAQQGGMSLSALTGLLSRGAQSLSADNMNNAAGILQYCAKQKLASATNVENVKNQILNKLGLDTTQQEQDTNYLNGLQGLLKTKDGQQLNLNNIGSTPLAEKVKTKACDLVLQQGLNFLS
;
A
#
# COMPACT_ATOMS: atom_id res chain seq x y z
N MET A 1 67.19 30.48 1.87
CA MET A 1 65.73 30.45 1.62
C MET A 1 65.20 29.17 2.25
N ASN A 2 65.13 29.11 3.58
CA ASN A 2 63.93 29.19 4.46
C ASN A 2 63.21 27.81 4.51
N THR A 3 63.35 26.98 5.57
CA THR A 3 62.54 26.90 6.83
C THR A 3 61.02 26.87 6.58
N ALA A 4 60.14 26.05 7.16
CA ALA A 4 60.11 25.11 8.29
C ALA A 4 58.80 24.26 8.15
N LYS A 5 58.78 22.98 8.59
CA LYS A 5 58.12 22.41 9.79
C LYS A 5 56.60 22.61 9.97
N HIS A 6 55.92 21.46 10.15
CA HIS A 6 54.79 21.10 11.03
C HIS A 6 53.58 22.05 11.24
N VAL A 7 52.38 21.46 11.27
CA VAL A 7 51.43 21.41 12.44
C VAL A 7 49.98 21.24 11.96
N LEU A 8 49.43 20.06 12.29
CA LEU A 8 48.07 19.72 12.73
C LEU A 8 47.12 20.90 13.07
N CYS A 9 45.88 20.91 12.55
CA CYS A 9 44.71 21.28 13.37
C CYS A 9 43.36 20.88 12.78
N CYS A 10 42.58 20.18 13.60
CA CYS A 10 41.15 19.90 13.45
C CYS A 10 40.33 21.21 13.45
N ALA A 11 39.24 21.24 12.68
CA ALA A 11 38.12 22.14 12.97
C ALA A 11 36.80 21.43 12.65
N ALA A 12 36.12 21.00 13.71
CA ALA A 12 34.70 20.72 13.71
C ALA A 12 33.94 22.04 13.48
N ILE A 13 32.99 22.07 12.55
CA ILE A 13 32.01 23.14 12.45
C ILE A 13 30.68 22.64 13.01
N ALA A 14 30.32 23.13 14.19
CA ALA A 14 29.00 22.97 14.78
C ALA A 14 28.30 24.33 14.84
N SER A 15 27.09 24.36 14.29
CA SER A 15 25.94 25.22 14.63
C SER A 15 25.89 26.65 14.06
N VAL A 16 24.79 26.97 13.35
CA VAL A 16 23.78 27.97 13.75
C VAL A 16 22.50 27.81 12.90
N LEU A 17 21.37 28.01 13.56
CA LEU A 17 19.98 27.86 13.13
C LEU A 17 19.55 28.88 12.06
N ILE A 18 18.66 28.49 11.14
CA ILE A 18 17.77 29.43 10.44
C ILE A 18 16.34 28.86 10.47
N SER A 19 15.53 29.41 11.38
CA SER A 19 14.08 29.38 11.30
C SER A 19 13.63 30.69 10.65
N THR A 20 12.81 30.63 9.59
CA THR A 20 11.67 31.54 9.31
C THR A 20 11.05 31.24 7.94
N SER A 21 9.79 30.79 8.01
CA SER A 21 8.63 31.08 7.16
C SER A 21 8.81 31.54 5.70
N GLY A 22 8.33 30.69 4.79
CA GLY A 22 7.38 31.08 3.72
C GLY A 22 7.97 31.48 2.38
N ILE A 23 8.07 30.54 1.44
CA ILE A 23 7.98 30.81 0.00
C ILE A 23 7.22 29.65 -0.67
N ALA A 24 6.11 29.97 -1.32
CA ALA A 24 5.43 29.08 -2.26
C ALA A 24 6.26 29.01 -3.55
N ALA A 25 6.60 27.80 -3.99
CA ALA A 25 7.12 27.56 -5.33
C ALA A 25 6.61 26.20 -5.83
N SER A 26 5.68 26.29 -6.77
CA SER A 26 5.39 25.26 -7.75
C SER A 26 6.65 24.96 -8.58
N GLN A 27 6.76 23.70 -8.98
CA GLN A 27 7.77 23.08 -9.86
C GLN A 27 8.93 22.36 -9.17
N LEU A 28 8.80 21.04 -9.09
CA LEU A 28 9.94 20.15 -9.30
C LEU A 28 9.51 18.95 -10.14
N SER A 29 9.89 18.99 -11.42
CA SER A 29 9.86 17.87 -12.35
C SER A 29 11.10 16.98 -12.13
N ALA A 30 10.82 15.67 -12.03
CA ALA A 30 11.70 14.53 -12.32
C ALA A 30 13.02 14.40 -11.52
N GLN A 31 13.00 13.61 -10.45
CA GLN A 31 13.79 12.36 -10.37
C GLN A 31 13.48 11.63 -9.05
N GLY A 32 13.15 10.35 -9.15
CA GLY A 32 13.08 9.45 -7.99
C GLY A 32 11.80 8.63 -7.98
N ALA A 33 11.91 7.38 -8.41
CA ALA A 33 11.03 6.30 -7.98
C ALA A 33 11.21 6.10 -6.46
N ASN A 34 10.72 7.05 -5.67
CA ASN A 34 10.32 6.79 -4.31
C ASN A 34 8.80 6.67 -4.39
N ALA A 35 8.31 5.46 -4.14
CA ALA A 35 6.95 5.28 -3.68
C ALA A 35 6.81 6.10 -2.40
N GLN A 36 6.48 7.38 -2.56
CA GLN A 36 6.01 8.24 -1.49
C GLN A 36 4.71 7.57 -1.06
N GLN A 37 4.83 6.73 -0.02
CA GLN A 37 3.76 5.99 0.60
C GLN A 37 2.90 6.97 1.39
N GLY A 38 2.29 7.92 0.67
CA GLY A 38 1.22 8.77 1.16
C GLY A 38 -0.01 7.90 1.33
N GLY A 39 -0.14 7.29 2.50
CA GLY A 39 -1.31 6.52 2.86
C GLY A 39 -2.56 7.37 2.66
N MET A 40 -3.49 6.87 1.85
CA MET A 40 -4.76 7.53 1.63
C MET A 40 -5.47 7.77 2.97
N SER A 41 -5.76 9.03 3.30
CA SER A 41 -6.46 9.36 4.55
C SER A 41 -7.84 8.70 4.58
N LEU A 42 -8.33 8.37 5.78
CA LEU A 42 -9.64 7.74 5.99
C LEU A 42 -10.77 8.45 5.23
N SER A 43 -10.72 9.78 5.11
CA SER A 43 -11.68 10.58 4.36
C SER A 43 -11.62 10.33 2.84
N ALA A 44 -10.42 10.23 2.27
CA ALA A 44 -10.24 9.90 0.85
C ALA A 44 -10.69 8.47 0.55
N LEU A 45 -10.41 7.55 1.47
CA LEU A 45 -10.90 6.18 1.39
C LEU A 45 -12.42 6.11 1.52
N THR A 46 -13.02 6.90 2.41
CA THR A 46 -14.48 7.01 2.54
C THR A 46 -15.09 7.55 1.24
N GLY A 47 -14.47 8.56 0.63
CA GLY A 47 -14.88 9.06 -0.68
C GLY A 47 -14.80 7.99 -1.79
N LEU A 48 -13.74 7.18 -1.81
CA LEU A 48 -13.65 6.03 -2.73
C LEU A 48 -14.71 4.96 -2.43
N LEU A 49 -14.96 4.67 -1.15
CA LEU A 49 -15.97 3.70 -0.71
C LEU A 49 -17.39 4.14 -1.13
N SER A 50 -17.66 5.45 -1.03
CA SER A 50 -18.90 6.07 -1.50
C SER A 50 -19.03 6.06 -3.03
N ARG A 51 -17.92 5.99 -3.77
CA ARG A 51 -17.89 5.86 -5.24
C ARG A 51 -18.03 4.42 -5.73
N GLY A 52 -17.99 3.43 -4.84
CA GLY A 52 -18.34 2.04 -5.11
C GLY A 52 -17.18 1.13 -5.54
N ALA A 53 -17.54 -0.04 -6.06
CA ALA A 53 -16.62 -1.14 -6.36
C ALA A 53 -15.60 -0.81 -7.45
N GLN A 54 -15.92 0.10 -8.37
CA GLN A 54 -15.06 0.44 -9.50
C GLN A 54 -13.72 1.07 -9.06
N SER A 55 -13.73 1.97 -8.09
CA SER A 55 -12.52 2.67 -7.62
C SER A 55 -11.68 1.87 -6.63
N LEU A 56 -12.29 0.91 -5.92
CA LEU A 56 -11.60 0.06 -4.94
C LEU A 56 -11.30 -1.35 -5.46
N SER A 57 -11.72 -1.66 -6.68
CA SER A 57 -11.34 -2.91 -7.32
C SER A 57 -9.83 -2.95 -7.52
N ALA A 58 -9.24 -4.09 -7.20
CA ALA A 58 -7.85 -4.38 -7.50
C ALA A 58 -7.60 -4.21 -9.01
N ASP A 59 -6.39 -3.74 -9.34
CA ASP A 59 -5.94 -3.52 -10.72
C ASP A 59 -5.85 -4.85 -11.49
N ASN A 60 -5.39 -5.90 -10.81
CA ASN A 60 -5.29 -7.25 -11.35
C ASN A 60 -5.74 -8.32 -10.34
N MET A 61 -5.98 -9.53 -10.85
CA MET A 61 -6.47 -10.67 -10.08
C MET A 61 -5.44 -11.16 -9.05
N ASN A 62 -4.14 -10.99 -9.32
CA ASN A 62 -3.06 -11.44 -8.43
C ASN A 62 -3.01 -10.56 -7.17
N ASN A 63 -3.14 -9.24 -7.31
CA ASN A 63 -3.28 -8.33 -6.18
C ASN A 63 -4.57 -8.59 -5.41
N ALA A 64 -5.69 -8.80 -6.11
CA ALA A 64 -6.95 -9.17 -5.47
C ALA A 64 -6.80 -10.43 -4.60
N ALA A 65 -6.20 -11.49 -5.14
CA ALA A 65 -5.96 -12.74 -4.42
C ALA A 65 -5.10 -12.54 -3.17
N GLY A 66 -4.03 -11.74 -3.28
CA GLY A 66 -3.18 -11.41 -2.13
C GLY A 66 -3.95 -10.63 -1.06
N ILE A 67 -4.75 -9.65 -1.46
CA ILE A 67 -5.58 -8.85 -0.54
C ILE A 67 -6.64 -9.71 0.14
N LEU A 68 -7.25 -10.65 -0.58
CA LEU A 68 -8.19 -11.60 0.03
C LEU A 68 -7.52 -12.46 1.10
N GLN A 69 -6.28 -12.90 0.88
CA GLN A 69 -5.52 -13.63 1.88
C GLN A 69 -5.14 -12.75 3.08
N TYR A 70 -4.79 -11.47 2.85
CA TYR A 70 -4.59 -10.50 3.93
C TYR A 70 -5.87 -10.33 4.77
N CYS A 71 -7.01 -10.12 4.12
CA CYS A 71 -8.30 -9.94 4.75
C CYS A 71 -8.75 -11.17 5.56
N ALA A 72 -8.48 -12.37 5.04
CA ALA A 72 -8.66 -13.64 5.74
C ALA A 72 -7.87 -13.67 7.05
N LYS A 73 -6.56 -13.40 6.95
CA LYS A 73 -5.62 -13.43 8.08
C LYS A 73 -6.00 -12.43 9.16
N GLN A 74 -6.44 -11.24 8.76
CA GLN A 74 -6.84 -10.17 9.67
C GLN A 74 -8.27 -10.36 10.24
N LYS A 75 -8.97 -11.44 9.88
CA LYS A 75 -10.38 -11.70 10.26
C LYS A 75 -11.34 -10.57 9.86
N LEU A 76 -11.01 -9.86 8.78
CA LEU A 76 -11.75 -8.68 8.31
C LEU A 76 -12.88 -9.03 7.35
N ALA A 77 -12.82 -10.20 6.70
CA ALA A 77 -13.95 -10.72 5.93
C ALA A 77 -14.84 -11.56 6.85
N SER A 78 -16.13 -11.28 6.87
CA SER A 78 -17.12 -12.11 7.57
C SER A 78 -17.24 -13.45 6.87
N ALA A 79 -16.40 -14.42 7.18
CA ALA A 79 -16.62 -15.77 6.69
C ALA A 79 -16.11 -16.85 7.65
N THR A 80 -17.08 -17.65 8.08
CA THR A 80 -16.96 -19.02 8.60
C THR A 80 -16.26 -19.98 7.62
N ASN A 81 -15.96 -19.55 6.37
CA ASN A 81 -15.48 -20.39 5.27
C ASN A 81 -14.40 -19.74 4.37
N VAL A 82 -13.59 -18.81 4.91
CA VAL A 82 -12.60 -18.07 4.09
C VAL A 82 -11.63 -19.02 3.37
N GLU A 83 -11.18 -20.10 4.01
CA GLU A 83 -10.30 -21.08 3.35
C GLU A 83 -10.91 -21.74 2.11
N ASN A 84 -12.20 -22.11 2.15
CA ASN A 84 -12.86 -22.76 1.01
C ASN A 84 -13.07 -21.79 -0.15
N VAL A 85 -13.50 -20.56 0.14
CA VAL A 85 -13.69 -19.52 -0.88
C VAL A 85 -12.35 -19.08 -1.46
N LYS A 86 -11.32 -18.95 -0.62
CA LYS A 86 -9.93 -18.72 -1.03
C LYS A 86 -9.49 -19.80 -2.01
N ASN A 87 -9.59 -21.08 -1.66
CA ASN A 87 -9.11 -22.17 -2.52
C ASN A 87 -9.88 -22.23 -3.85
N GLN A 88 -11.18 -21.96 -3.86
CA GLN A 88 -11.96 -21.88 -5.10
C GLN A 88 -11.56 -20.71 -5.99
N ILE A 89 -11.31 -19.54 -5.39
CA ILE A 89 -10.78 -18.38 -6.12
C ILE A 89 -9.39 -18.74 -6.68
N LEU A 90 -8.44 -19.16 -5.84
CA LEU A 90 -7.08 -19.49 -6.26
C LEU A 90 -7.04 -20.54 -7.39
N ASN A 91 -7.83 -21.60 -7.28
CA ASN A 91 -7.94 -22.64 -8.31
C ASN A 91 -8.50 -22.10 -9.64
N LYS A 92 -9.48 -21.19 -9.59
CA LYS A 92 -10.05 -20.56 -10.79
C LYS A 92 -9.13 -19.52 -11.41
N LEU A 93 -8.30 -18.87 -10.60
CA LEU A 93 -7.32 -17.93 -11.09
C LEU A 93 -6.15 -18.64 -11.81
N GLY A 94 -6.00 -19.96 -11.66
CA GLY A 94 -4.86 -20.70 -12.22
C GLY A 94 -3.54 -20.30 -11.59
N LEU A 95 -3.58 -19.75 -10.36
CA LEU A 95 -2.39 -19.41 -9.60
C LEU A 95 -1.99 -20.65 -8.78
N ASP A 96 -1.12 -21.48 -9.35
CA ASP A 96 -0.35 -22.44 -8.57
C ASP A 96 0.57 -21.69 -7.58
N THR A 97 0.85 -22.31 -6.44
CA THR A 97 1.60 -21.69 -5.33
C THR A 97 2.95 -21.14 -5.75
N THR A 98 3.63 -21.79 -6.70
CA THR A 98 4.97 -21.41 -7.17
C THR A 98 4.99 -20.10 -7.98
N GLN A 99 3.93 -19.83 -8.76
CA GLN A 99 3.82 -18.59 -9.54
C GLN A 99 3.37 -17.41 -8.66
N GLN A 100 2.61 -17.68 -7.61
CA GLN A 100 2.25 -16.69 -6.59
C GLN A 100 3.46 -16.10 -5.89
N GLU A 101 4.42 -16.94 -5.53
CA GLU A 101 5.60 -16.52 -4.77
C GLU A 101 6.54 -15.59 -5.55
N GLN A 102 6.41 -15.54 -6.88
CA GLN A 102 7.17 -14.64 -7.75
C GLN A 102 6.38 -13.40 -8.17
N ASP A 103 5.05 -13.40 -8.02
CA ASP A 103 4.21 -12.29 -8.44
C ASP A 103 4.22 -11.15 -7.41
N THR A 104 4.82 -10.03 -7.79
CA THR A 104 4.94 -8.86 -6.91
C THR A 104 3.57 -8.27 -6.53
N ASN A 105 2.54 -8.39 -7.37
CA ASN A 105 1.20 -7.87 -7.07
C ASN A 105 0.50 -8.73 -6.01
N TYR A 106 0.66 -10.05 -6.07
CA TYR A 106 0.22 -11.00 -5.07
C TYR A 106 0.94 -10.75 -3.73
N LEU A 107 2.28 -10.69 -3.73
CA LEU A 107 3.07 -10.41 -2.53
C LEU A 107 2.71 -9.06 -1.89
N ASN A 108 2.46 -8.03 -2.70
CA ASN A 108 1.94 -6.75 -2.21
C ASN A 108 0.56 -6.92 -1.56
N GLY A 109 -0.32 -7.70 -2.18
CA GLY A 109 -1.65 -7.99 -1.63
C GLY A 109 -1.56 -8.70 -0.28
N LEU A 110 -0.65 -9.67 -0.11
CA LEU A 110 -0.39 -10.34 1.18
C LEU A 110 0.01 -9.38 2.29
N GLN A 111 0.69 -8.30 1.93
CA GLN A 111 1.10 -7.24 2.85
C GLN A 111 -0.01 -6.21 3.10
N GLY A 112 -1.19 -6.36 2.49
CA GLY A 112 -2.29 -5.41 2.62
C GLY A 112 -2.13 -4.17 1.72
N LEU A 113 -1.30 -4.25 0.67
CA LEU A 113 -1.14 -3.20 -0.34
C LEU A 113 -2.08 -3.47 -1.51
N LEU A 114 -3.25 -2.82 -1.49
CA LEU A 114 -4.23 -2.88 -2.56
C LEU A 114 -3.84 -1.88 -3.65
N LYS A 115 -3.57 -2.37 -4.85
CA LYS A 115 -3.43 -1.53 -6.04
C LYS A 115 -4.79 -1.43 -6.72
N THR A 116 -5.33 -0.23 -6.80
CA THR A 116 -6.61 0.04 -7.46
C THR A 116 -6.44 0.15 -8.97
N LYS A 117 -7.51 -0.04 -9.73
CA LYS A 117 -7.52 0.14 -11.19
C LYS A 117 -7.06 1.53 -11.66
N ASP A 118 -7.26 2.55 -10.83
CA ASP A 118 -6.83 3.94 -11.10
C ASP A 118 -5.31 4.16 -10.89
N GLY A 119 -4.55 3.09 -10.63
CA GLY A 119 -3.11 3.15 -10.39
C GLY A 119 -2.73 3.60 -8.99
N GLN A 120 -3.71 3.86 -8.11
CA GLN A 120 -3.45 4.24 -6.72
C GLN A 120 -3.15 3.01 -5.87
N GLN A 121 -2.22 3.15 -4.92
CA GLN A 121 -1.93 2.12 -3.92
C GLN A 121 -2.51 2.52 -2.57
N LEU A 122 -3.37 1.67 -2.03
CA LEU A 122 -3.92 1.77 -0.69
C LEU A 122 -3.22 0.78 0.24
N ASN A 123 -2.62 1.28 1.32
CA ASN A 123 -2.08 0.42 2.38
C ASN A 123 -3.14 0.25 3.49
N LEU A 124 -3.72 -0.95 3.56
CA LEU A 124 -4.76 -1.29 4.54
C LEU A 124 -4.25 -1.25 5.99
N ASN A 125 -2.94 -1.38 6.21
CA ASN A 125 -2.36 -1.28 7.55
C ASN A 125 -2.37 0.16 8.07
N ASN A 126 -2.34 1.16 7.17
CA ASN A 126 -2.23 2.57 7.54
C ASN A 126 -3.59 3.21 7.92
N ILE A 127 -4.71 2.50 7.73
CA ILE A 127 -6.06 3.00 8.03
C ILE A 127 -6.32 3.07 9.56
N GLY A 128 -5.49 2.39 10.37
CA GLY A 128 -5.60 2.33 11.84
C GLY A 128 -6.43 1.15 12.34
N SER A 129 -6.71 1.10 13.65
CA SER A 129 -7.38 -0.03 14.32
C SER A 129 -8.59 0.40 15.16
N THR A 130 -9.15 1.58 14.89
CA THR A 130 -10.41 1.98 15.50
C THR A 130 -11.57 1.15 14.94
N PRO A 131 -12.71 1.03 15.63
CA PRO A 131 -13.88 0.30 15.12
C PRO A 131 -14.36 0.80 13.74
N LEU A 132 -14.16 2.10 13.47
CA LEU A 132 -14.45 2.68 12.15
C LEU A 132 -13.42 2.26 11.10
N ALA A 133 -12.13 2.28 11.45
CA ALA A 133 -11.07 1.83 10.56
C ALA A 133 -11.24 0.35 10.18
N GLU A 134 -11.60 -0.50 11.14
CA GLU A 134 -11.90 -1.91 10.90
C GLU A 134 -13.05 -2.08 9.91
N LYS A 135 -14.18 -1.37 10.10
CA LYS A 135 -15.30 -1.40 9.14
C LYS A 135 -14.87 -1.00 7.72
N VAL A 136 -13.99 0.00 7.60
CA VAL A 136 -13.51 0.43 6.29
C VAL A 136 -12.59 -0.62 5.66
N LYS A 137 -11.69 -1.24 6.43
CA LYS A 137 -10.88 -2.36 5.93
C LYS A 137 -11.75 -3.54 5.52
N THR A 138 -12.72 -3.93 6.33
CA THR A 138 -13.71 -4.97 6.01
C THR A 138 -14.44 -4.65 4.72
N LYS A 139 -14.90 -3.43 4.53
CA LYS A 139 -15.59 -3.05 3.29
C LYS A 139 -14.67 -3.11 2.07
N ALA A 140 -13.40 -2.72 2.20
CA ALA A 140 -12.42 -2.89 1.12
C ALA A 140 -12.21 -4.37 0.78
N CYS A 141 -12.09 -5.23 1.81
CA CYS A 141 -12.00 -6.67 1.65
C CYS A 141 -13.23 -7.27 0.94
N ASP A 142 -14.43 -6.84 1.32
CA ASP A 142 -15.68 -7.30 0.69
C ASP A 142 -15.76 -6.90 -0.78
N LEU A 143 -15.33 -5.68 -1.13
CA LEU A 143 -15.34 -5.22 -2.53
C LEU A 143 -14.37 -6.04 -3.40
N VAL A 144 -13.17 -6.31 -2.89
CA VAL A 144 -12.20 -7.18 -3.57
C VAL A 144 -12.72 -8.61 -3.65
N LEU A 145 -13.46 -9.10 -2.63
CA LEU A 145 -14.07 -10.42 -2.65
C LEU A 145 -15.17 -10.52 -3.70
N GLN A 146 -16.07 -9.54 -3.76
CA GLN A 146 -17.09 -9.43 -4.80
C GLN A 146 -16.45 -9.39 -6.20
N GLN A 147 -15.38 -8.62 -6.36
CA GLN A 147 -14.62 -8.62 -7.61
C GLN A 147 -14.05 -10.00 -7.93
N GLY A 148 -13.47 -10.70 -6.94
CA GLY A 148 -12.98 -12.07 -7.05
C GLY A 148 -14.05 -13.05 -7.51
N LEU A 149 -15.25 -12.96 -6.93
CA LEU A 149 -16.40 -13.82 -7.29
C LEU A 149 -16.89 -13.57 -8.72
N ASN A 150 -16.90 -12.31 -9.18
CA ASN A 150 -17.24 -11.96 -10.56
C ASN A 150 -16.28 -12.58 -11.59
N PHE A 151 -15.04 -12.89 -11.20
CA PHE A 151 -14.10 -13.60 -12.07
C PHE A 151 -14.33 -15.12 -12.11
N LEU A 152 -15.10 -15.69 -11.17
CA LEU A 152 -15.43 -17.11 -11.15
C LEU A 152 -16.71 -17.44 -11.94
N SER A 153 -17.47 -16.40 -12.29
CA SER A 153 -18.79 -16.49 -12.92
C SER A 153 -18.70 -16.58 -14.44
#